data_AF-A0A9E7F468-F1
#
_entry.id   AF-A0A9E7F468-F1
#
_cell.length_a   1.000
_cell.length_b   1.000
_cell.length_c   1.000
_cell.angle_alpha   90.00
_cell.angle_beta   90.00
_cell.angle_gamma   90.00
#
_symmetry.space_group_name_H-M   'P 1'
#
loop_
_entity.id
_entity.type
_entity.pdbx_description
1 polymer ?
#
loop_
_entity_poly.entity_id
_entity_poly.type
_entity_poly.pdbx_seq_one_letter_code
_entity_poly.pdbx_strand_id
1 'polypeptide(L)'
;MASVILVSGEERAPLLPSPSPPCAAVAEDDEIRPWPSDHHPFLPLPDGAAPLEPPATPSDPKQRLASLDVFRGLTVALMILVDDAGGAFPSINHAPWFGVTLADFVMPFFLFSVGVSVALVFKDLGFMQKTPNKMAATKKVILRTINLFLLGLVLQGGYFHGRNHLTYGVDIDRIRIIAIVISATYVSLLLGLYVPNWQFEAPGSNSTLSNSYYGTKIETVQCRVRGSLGPPCNAVGLIDRLLLGQRHLYHNPVYKRTKECSVNSPDYGPLPPNSPAWCLAPFDPEGLLSSLMAAVTCFAGLHFGHLIVHFKSHTQRILLWSITSLILVLCAFVVQLSGMPFSKPLYTLSYMFLTAGASGFLFILIYYIVDVNQLKMTFILFQWMGMNALIVYILAASELFPAFIQGFYWRSPQNNLVNATESILQTIFHSKRWGTLAFVLLEIMFWCLAAGFLHMKGIFIKL
;
A
#
# COMPACT_ATOMS: atom_id res chain seq x y z
N MET A 1 -29.52 20.31 4.32
CA MET A 1 -28.74 21.57 4.29
C MET A 1 -27.39 21.29 4.93
N ALA A 2 -26.41 20.91 4.11
CA ALA A 2 -25.04 20.63 4.54
C ALA A 2 -24.16 21.77 4.00
N SER A 3 -23.50 22.50 4.90
CA SER A 3 -22.70 23.67 4.55
C SER A 3 -21.38 23.24 3.91
N VAL A 4 -21.25 23.56 2.62
CA VAL A 4 -19.98 23.56 1.86
C VAL A 4 -19.15 24.73 2.39
N ILE A 5 -18.03 24.44 3.05
CA ILE A 5 -17.05 25.47 3.43
C ILE A 5 -16.15 25.71 2.21
N LEU A 6 -16.50 26.71 1.39
CA LEU A 6 -15.60 27.35 0.42
C LEU A 6 -14.62 28.22 1.21
N VAL A 7 -13.34 27.85 1.24
CA VAL A 7 -12.29 28.77 1.68
C VAL A 7 -11.89 29.59 0.45
N SER A 8 -12.24 30.87 0.49
CA SER A 8 -11.89 31.91 -0.49
C SER A 8 -10.38 32.03 -0.65
N GLY A 9 -9.94 32.20 -1.90
CA GLY A 9 -8.54 32.29 -2.30
C GLY A 9 -7.81 33.51 -1.75
N GLU A 10 -6.51 33.32 -1.53
CA GLU A 10 -5.55 34.41 -1.37
C GLU A 10 -4.74 34.50 -2.66
N GLU A 11 -4.97 35.59 -3.38
CA GLU A 11 -4.41 35.94 -4.67
C GLU A 11 -2.89 36.16 -4.54
N ARG A 12 -2.07 35.31 -5.18
CA ARG A 12 -0.63 35.59 -5.34
C ARG A 12 -0.39 36.27 -6.68
N ALA A 13 0.00 37.53 -6.62
CA ALA A 13 0.46 38.31 -7.76
C ALA A 13 1.72 37.67 -8.42
N PRO A 14 1.88 37.80 -9.75
CA PRO A 14 3.05 37.29 -10.47
C PRO A 14 4.29 38.17 -10.22
N LEU A 15 5.39 37.55 -9.76
CA LEU A 15 6.70 38.21 -9.70
C LEU A 15 7.36 38.17 -11.08
N LEU A 16 7.49 39.34 -11.70
CA LEU A 16 8.31 39.59 -12.88
C LEU A 16 9.81 39.41 -12.55
N PRO A 17 10.65 38.98 -13.51
CA PRO A 17 12.09 38.89 -13.31
C PRO A 17 12.73 40.30 -13.37
N SER A 18 13.52 40.65 -12.34
CA SER A 18 14.37 41.85 -12.34
C SER A 18 15.58 41.66 -13.28
N PRO A 19 16.04 42.72 -13.97
CA PRO A 19 17.14 42.64 -14.92
C PRO A 19 18.50 42.46 -14.24
N SER A 20 19.37 41.71 -14.91
CA SER A 20 20.80 41.50 -14.60
C SER A 20 21.58 42.81 -14.54
N PRO A 21 22.59 42.95 -13.65
CA PRO A 21 23.52 44.08 -13.71
C PRO A 21 24.48 43.94 -14.91
N PRO A 22 24.95 45.05 -15.49
CA PRO A 22 25.75 45.05 -16.72
C PRO A 22 27.19 44.55 -16.50
N CYS A 23 27.70 43.82 -17.48
CA CYS A 23 29.11 43.48 -17.62
C CYS A 23 29.97 44.75 -17.69
N ALA A 24 30.89 44.93 -16.74
CA ALA A 24 31.93 45.94 -16.81
C ALA A 24 33.04 45.46 -17.77
N ALA A 25 33.43 46.36 -18.66
CA ALA A 25 34.45 46.17 -19.68
C ALA A 25 35.83 45.91 -19.06
N VAL A 26 36.56 44.96 -19.64
CA VAL A 26 38.00 44.74 -19.40
C VAL A 26 38.75 45.75 -20.27
N ALA A 27 39.47 46.66 -19.64
CA ALA A 27 40.51 47.44 -20.30
C ALA A 27 41.85 46.73 -20.07
N GLU A 28 42.53 46.43 -21.18
CA GLU A 28 43.92 45.99 -21.23
C GLU A 28 44.82 47.15 -20.80
N ASP A 29 45.77 46.89 -19.90
CA ASP A 29 47.07 47.57 -19.88
C ASP A 29 48.09 46.62 -19.24
N ASP A 30 49.03 46.16 -20.08
CA ASP A 30 50.23 45.42 -19.75
C ASP A 30 51.25 46.37 -19.09
N GLU A 31 51.63 46.13 -17.83
CA GLU A 31 52.93 46.58 -17.32
C GLU A 31 53.45 45.67 -16.18
N ILE A 32 54.53 44.94 -16.47
CA ILE A 32 55.30 44.16 -15.50
C ILE A 32 56.26 45.11 -14.78
N ARG A 33 56.13 45.26 -13.45
CA ARG A 33 57.15 45.88 -12.58
C ARG A 33 57.57 44.98 -11.42
N PRO A 34 58.86 44.94 -11.03
CA PRO A 34 59.33 44.14 -9.90
C PRO A 34 59.00 44.80 -8.55
N TRP A 35 58.79 43.97 -7.53
CA TRP A 35 58.49 44.36 -6.15
C TRP A 35 59.54 45.28 -5.52
N PRO A 36 59.17 46.44 -4.95
CA PRO A 36 59.96 47.09 -3.92
C PRO A 36 59.56 46.54 -2.55
N SER A 37 60.52 45.86 -1.93
CA SER A 37 60.57 45.61 -0.49
C SER A 37 60.72 46.95 0.23
N ASP A 38 59.73 47.39 0.99
CA ASP A 38 59.97 48.29 2.13
C ASP A 38 58.86 48.22 3.17
N HIS A 39 59.31 48.23 4.42
CA HIS A 39 58.58 48.00 5.65
C HIS A 39 57.59 49.13 5.96
N HIS A 40 56.32 48.77 6.14
CA HIS A 40 55.35 49.59 6.88
C HIS A 40 54.81 48.82 8.10
N PRO A 41 54.61 49.51 9.24
CA PRO A 41 54.28 48.89 10.51
C PRO A 41 52.86 48.30 10.52
N PHE A 42 52.74 47.17 11.23
CA PHE A 42 51.53 46.39 11.48
C PHE A 42 50.31 47.26 11.83
N LEU A 43 49.30 47.25 10.95
CA LEU A 43 47.92 47.51 11.32
C LEU A 43 47.29 46.17 11.78
N PRO A 44 46.56 46.11 12.91
CA PRO A 44 45.86 44.90 13.29
C PRO A 44 44.73 44.62 12.30
N LEU A 45 44.74 43.43 11.71
CA LEU A 45 43.61 42.89 10.95
C LEU A 45 42.40 42.79 11.89
N PRO A 46 41.18 43.13 11.45
CA PRO A 46 39.99 42.75 12.19
C PRO A 46 39.85 41.22 12.11
N ASP A 47 39.98 40.56 13.26
CA ASP A 47 39.60 39.17 13.46
C ASP A 47 38.12 39.00 13.08
N GLY A 48 37.81 38.22 12.04
CA GLY A 48 36.42 37.85 11.76
C GLY A 48 36.02 37.54 10.32
N ALA A 49 36.92 37.31 9.38
CA ALA A 49 36.52 36.81 8.05
C ALA A 49 36.30 35.28 8.10
N ALA A 50 35.10 34.86 8.51
CA ALA A 50 34.65 33.48 8.31
C ALA A 50 34.62 33.16 6.79
N PRO A 51 34.97 31.93 6.37
CA PRO A 51 34.83 31.54 4.96
C PRO A 51 33.37 31.72 4.52
N LEU A 52 33.17 32.39 3.39
CA LEU A 52 31.88 32.52 2.73
C LEU A 52 31.41 31.11 2.31
N GLU A 53 30.65 30.45 3.17
CA GLU A 53 29.83 29.32 2.75
C GLU A 53 28.87 29.80 1.64
N PRO A 54 28.71 29.04 0.54
CA PRO A 54 27.71 29.37 -0.46
C PRO A 54 26.34 29.45 0.23
N PRO A 55 25.48 30.41 -0.16
CA PRO A 55 24.20 30.61 0.53
C PRO A 55 23.43 29.30 0.52
N ALA A 56 23.25 28.73 1.72
CA ALA A 56 22.36 27.60 1.90
C ALA A 56 21.00 28.02 1.35
N THR A 57 20.56 27.35 0.28
CA THR A 57 19.20 27.49 -0.19
C THR A 57 18.28 27.19 1.00
N PRO A 58 17.33 28.07 1.34
CA PRO A 58 16.45 27.82 2.46
C PRO A 58 15.63 26.58 2.12
N SER A 59 15.97 25.45 2.74
CA SER A 59 15.17 24.23 2.62
C SER A 59 13.79 24.54 3.20
N ASP A 60 12.79 24.69 2.33
CA ASP A 60 11.41 24.93 2.71
C ASP A 60 10.97 23.84 3.72
N PRO A 61 10.62 24.18 4.96
CA PRO A 61 10.28 23.22 6.01
C PRO A 61 9.03 22.37 5.71
N LYS A 62 8.32 22.61 4.60
CA LYS A 62 7.07 21.93 4.21
C LYS A 62 7.20 21.04 2.96
N GLN A 63 8.41 20.63 2.57
CA GLN A 63 8.56 19.79 1.38
C GLN A 63 7.99 18.37 1.58
N ARG A 64 6.89 18.10 0.87
CA ARG A 64 6.27 16.79 0.73
C ARG A 64 7.25 15.82 0.06
N LEU A 65 7.35 14.60 0.57
CA LEU A 65 8.27 13.58 0.06
C LEU A 65 7.75 12.99 -1.26
N ALA A 66 8.36 13.38 -2.39
CA ALA A 66 7.89 13.04 -3.72
C ALA A 66 7.95 11.52 -4.00
N SER A 67 9.03 10.85 -3.57
CA SER A 67 9.16 9.39 -3.71
C SER A 67 8.04 8.61 -3.02
N LEU A 68 7.52 9.10 -1.89
CA LEU A 68 6.40 8.46 -1.19
C LEU A 68 5.09 8.60 -1.96
N ASP A 69 4.85 9.74 -2.59
CA ASP A 69 3.69 9.89 -3.47
C ASP A 69 3.83 8.98 -4.70
N VAL A 70 4.99 8.95 -5.36
CA VAL A 70 5.22 8.04 -6.49
C VAL A 70 5.02 6.57 -6.10
N PHE A 71 5.54 6.15 -4.93
CA PHE A 71 5.37 4.79 -4.41
C PHE A 71 3.89 4.43 -4.23
N ARG A 72 3.09 5.34 -3.64
CA ARG A 72 1.64 5.14 -3.48
C ARG A 72 0.93 5.09 -4.84
N GLY A 73 1.27 5.99 -5.76
CA GLY A 73 0.68 6.02 -7.09
C GLY A 73 0.97 4.75 -7.88
N LEU A 74 2.21 4.25 -7.85
CA LEU A 74 2.57 2.96 -8.45
C LEU A 74 1.82 1.80 -7.79
N THR A 75 1.62 1.84 -6.47
CA THR A 75 0.84 0.81 -5.76
C THR A 75 -0.62 0.80 -6.22
N VAL A 76 -1.25 1.97 -6.37
CA VAL A 76 -2.62 2.09 -6.87
C VAL A 76 -2.73 1.69 -8.34
N ALA A 77 -1.78 2.08 -9.18
CA ALA A 77 -1.73 1.64 -10.57
C ALA A 77 -1.56 0.11 -10.68
N LEU A 78 -0.71 -0.48 -9.83
CA LEU A 78 -0.52 -1.93 -9.77
C LEU A 78 -1.78 -2.67 -9.31
N MET A 79 -2.52 -2.11 -8.37
CA MET A 79 -3.81 -2.64 -7.91
C MET A 79 -4.82 -2.72 -9.07
N ILE A 80 -5.04 -1.61 -9.78
CA ILE A 80 -5.89 -1.57 -10.99
C ILE A 80 -5.40 -2.61 -12.01
N LEU A 81 -4.09 -2.68 -12.24
CA LEU A 81 -3.51 -3.65 -13.17
C LEU A 81 -3.87 -5.10 -12.81
N VAL A 82 -3.73 -5.48 -11.54
CA VAL A 82 -3.91 -6.86 -11.13
C VAL A 82 -5.38 -7.26 -10.98
N ASP A 83 -6.24 -6.31 -10.60
CA ASP A 83 -7.68 -6.54 -10.45
C ASP A 83 -8.32 -6.78 -11.82
N ASP A 84 -8.00 -5.94 -12.82
CA ASP A 84 -8.65 -6.00 -14.13
C ASP A 84 -7.92 -6.90 -15.14
N ALA A 85 -6.57 -6.95 -15.12
CA ALA A 85 -5.80 -7.80 -16.05
C ALA A 85 -5.41 -9.17 -15.46
N GLY A 86 -5.64 -9.40 -14.16
CA GLY A 86 -5.26 -10.64 -13.48
C GLY A 86 -5.84 -11.89 -14.13
N GLY A 87 -7.13 -11.86 -14.50
CA GLY A 87 -7.78 -13.00 -15.18
C GLY A 87 -7.18 -13.36 -16.54
N ALA A 88 -6.53 -12.41 -17.22
CA ALA A 88 -5.88 -12.66 -18.51
C ALA A 88 -4.46 -13.24 -18.37
N PHE A 89 -3.77 -12.96 -17.25
CA PHE A 89 -2.37 -13.33 -17.01
C PHE A 89 -2.18 -13.96 -15.62
N PRO A 90 -2.06 -15.30 -15.53
CA PRO A 90 -1.94 -16.00 -14.25
C PRO A 90 -0.76 -15.57 -13.37
N SER A 91 0.33 -15.07 -13.96
CA SER A 91 1.49 -14.54 -13.22
C SER A 91 1.23 -13.20 -12.53
N ILE A 92 0.21 -12.46 -13.00
CA ILE A 92 -0.23 -11.19 -12.44
C ILE A 92 -1.34 -11.42 -11.41
N ASN A 93 -2.18 -12.44 -11.58
CA ASN A 93 -3.25 -12.81 -10.65
C ASN A 93 -2.72 -13.36 -9.30
N HIS A 94 -3.52 -13.30 -8.24
CA HIS A 94 -3.21 -13.85 -6.91
C HIS A 94 -2.87 -15.35 -6.94
N ALA A 95 -1.94 -15.77 -6.08
CA ALA A 95 -1.72 -17.17 -5.78
C ALA A 95 -2.97 -17.77 -5.09
N PRO A 96 -3.42 -18.99 -5.46
CA PRO A 96 -4.62 -19.59 -4.85
C PRO A 96 -4.53 -19.84 -3.34
N TRP A 97 -3.34 -20.17 -2.81
CA TRP A 97 -3.14 -20.38 -1.37
C TRP A 97 -1.69 -20.22 -0.92
N PHE A 98 -0.80 -21.04 -1.48
CA PHE A 98 0.65 -20.98 -1.24
C PHE A 98 1.35 -20.36 -2.45
N GLY A 99 2.44 -19.66 -2.17
CA GLY A 99 3.21 -18.93 -3.16
C GLY A 99 2.95 -17.44 -3.11
N VAL A 100 3.59 -16.72 -4.02
CA VAL A 100 3.46 -15.27 -4.15
C VAL A 100 3.52 -14.92 -5.64
N THR A 101 2.58 -14.11 -6.08
CA THR A 101 2.55 -13.52 -7.44
C THR A 101 2.57 -12.00 -7.35
N LEU A 102 2.50 -11.31 -8.50
CA LEU A 102 2.59 -9.85 -8.53
C LEU A 102 1.46 -9.17 -7.74
N ALA A 103 0.21 -9.65 -7.86
CA ALA A 103 -0.92 -9.10 -7.10
C ALA A 103 -0.75 -9.20 -5.59
N ASP A 104 0.00 -10.20 -5.11
CA ASP A 104 0.19 -10.43 -3.68
C ASP A 104 1.09 -9.39 -3.00
N PHE A 105 1.72 -8.48 -3.76
CA PHE A 105 2.52 -7.38 -3.21
C PHE A 105 1.74 -6.08 -3.00
N VAL A 106 0.57 -5.91 -3.63
CA VAL A 106 -0.20 -4.66 -3.62
C VAL A 106 -0.57 -4.21 -2.20
N MET A 107 -1.20 -5.10 -1.43
CA MET A 107 -1.60 -4.80 -0.04
C MET A 107 -0.39 -4.50 0.85
N PRO A 108 0.68 -5.32 0.88
CA PRO A 108 1.89 -5.01 1.64
C PRO A 108 2.54 -3.67 1.26
N PHE A 109 2.61 -3.33 -0.04
CA PHE A 109 3.11 -2.03 -0.48
C PHE A 109 2.27 -0.90 0.09
N PHE A 110 0.94 -1.02 0.01
CA PHE A 110 0.04 -0.04 0.58
C PHE A 110 0.27 0.15 2.09
N LEU A 111 0.29 -0.94 2.87
CA LEU A 111 0.51 -0.91 4.32
C LEU A 111 1.87 -0.33 4.70
N PHE A 112 2.92 -0.69 3.97
CA PHE A 112 4.25 -0.13 4.15
C PHE A 112 4.25 1.39 3.91
N SER A 113 3.61 1.85 2.83
CA SER A 113 3.51 3.27 2.52
C SER A 113 2.76 4.04 3.62
N VAL A 114 1.69 3.46 4.18
CA VAL A 114 0.95 4.02 5.33
C VAL A 114 1.87 4.17 6.52
N GLY A 115 2.67 3.14 6.83
CA GLY A 115 3.70 3.18 7.87
C GLY A 115 4.67 4.35 7.72
N VAL A 116 5.30 4.50 6.54
CA VAL A 116 6.24 5.60 6.25
C VAL A 116 5.57 6.96 6.48
N SER A 117 4.32 7.08 6.07
CA SER A 117 3.53 8.30 6.17
C SER A 117 3.25 8.71 7.61
N VAL A 118 2.99 7.74 8.49
CA VAL A 118 2.72 7.99 9.90
C VAL A 118 3.94 8.63 10.57
N ALA A 119 5.16 8.15 10.28
CA ALA A 119 6.38 8.75 10.82
C ALA A 119 6.59 10.21 10.39
N LEU A 120 6.30 10.52 9.12
CA LEU A 120 6.41 11.89 8.60
C LEU A 120 5.37 12.82 9.24
N VAL A 121 4.13 12.35 9.43
CA VAL A 121 3.09 13.12 10.13
C VAL A 121 3.49 13.39 11.57
N PHE A 122 4.13 12.45 12.26
CA PHE A 122 4.62 12.69 13.62
C PHE A 122 5.77 13.71 13.68
N LYS A 123 6.62 13.78 12.65
CA LYS A 123 7.57 14.88 12.52
C LYS A 123 6.86 16.23 12.41
N ASP A 124 5.89 16.35 11.51
CA ASP A 124 5.17 17.59 11.23
C ASP A 124 4.34 18.09 12.42
N LEU A 125 3.87 17.17 13.28
CA LEU A 125 3.14 17.48 14.51
C LEU A 125 4.05 17.87 15.70
N GLY A 126 5.36 18.00 15.49
CA GLY A 126 6.32 18.39 16.53
C GLY A 126 6.54 17.32 17.60
N PHE A 127 6.23 16.04 17.31
CA PHE A 127 6.23 14.96 18.30
C PHE A 127 7.63 14.58 18.81
N MET A 128 8.69 14.94 18.09
CA MET A 128 10.09 14.79 18.52
C MET A 128 10.65 16.04 19.22
N GLN A 129 9.82 17.05 19.47
CA GLN A 129 10.23 18.25 20.20
C GLN A 129 10.12 18.01 21.72
N LYS A 130 10.94 18.72 22.51
CA LYS A 130 11.11 18.53 23.97
C LYS A 130 9.81 18.56 24.80
N THR A 131 8.70 19.08 24.28
CA THR A 131 7.38 19.14 24.95
C THR A 131 6.25 18.80 23.97
N PRO A 132 5.96 17.51 23.73
CA PRO A 132 4.91 17.10 22.79
C PRO A 132 3.52 17.25 23.41
N ASN A 133 2.59 17.91 22.70
CA ASN A 133 1.16 17.86 23.04
C ASN A 133 0.58 16.51 22.55
N LYS A 134 0.91 15.44 23.29
CA LYS A 134 0.57 14.04 22.94
C LYS A 134 -0.91 13.84 22.66
N MET A 135 -1.76 14.52 23.42
CA MET A 135 -3.22 14.42 23.32
C MET A 135 -3.76 14.95 21.99
N ALA A 136 -3.25 16.10 21.50
CA ALA A 136 -3.71 16.70 20.25
C ALA A 136 -3.38 15.81 19.04
N ALA A 137 -2.20 15.20 19.02
CA ALA A 137 -1.81 14.28 17.95
C ALA A 137 -2.60 12.96 18.03
N THR A 138 -2.73 12.37 19.21
CA THR A 138 -3.52 11.13 19.40
C THR A 138 -4.97 11.36 18.95
N LYS A 139 -5.58 12.50 19.30
CA LYS A 139 -6.91 12.86 18.81
C LYS A 139 -6.98 12.93 17.29
N LYS A 140 -5.99 13.54 16.63
CA LYS A 140 -5.93 13.66 15.17
C LYS A 140 -5.78 12.30 14.49
N VAL A 141 -4.94 11.42 15.03
CA VAL A 141 -4.76 10.05 14.54
C VAL A 141 -6.06 9.26 14.71
N ILE A 142 -6.69 9.30 15.89
CA ILE A 142 -7.94 8.60 16.16
C ILE A 142 -9.05 9.06 15.22
N LEU A 143 -9.22 10.37 15.00
CA LEU A 143 -10.22 10.89 14.06
C LEU A 143 -9.99 10.38 12.64
N ARG A 144 -8.73 10.39 12.18
CA ARG A 144 -8.36 9.86 10.87
C ARG A 144 -8.64 8.36 10.75
N THR A 145 -8.29 7.58 11.78
CA THR A 145 -8.60 6.15 11.84
C THR A 145 -10.11 5.92 11.80
N ILE A 146 -10.90 6.68 12.56
CA ILE A 146 -12.37 6.59 12.55
C ILE A 146 -12.92 6.93 11.17
N ASN A 147 -12.47 8.02 10.54
CA ASN A 147 -12.93 8.43 9.21
C ASN A 147 -12.62 7.35 8.15
N LEU A 148 -11.40 6.82 8.15
CA LEU A 148 -11.01 5.75 7.24
C LEU A 148 -11.76 4.45 7.51
N PHE A 149 -11.98 4.12 8.78
CA PHE A 149 -12.76 2.94 9.17
C PHE A 149 -14.23 3.06 8.75
N LEU A 150 -14.86 4.22 9.00
CA LEU A 150 -16.23 4.48 8.56
C LEU A 150 -16.36 4.47 7.04
N LEU A 151 -15.39 5.05 6.33
CA LEU A 151 -15.33 4.96 4.88
C LEU A 151 -15.23 3.49 4.43
N GLY A 152 -14.34 2.71 5.04
CA GLY A 152 -14.21 1.28 4.76
C GLY A 152 -15.51 0.52 5.00
N LEU A 153 -16.21 0.76 6.12
CA LEU A 153 -17.51 0.17 6.39
C LEU A 153 -18.55 0.53 5.33
N VAL A 154 -18.56 1.77 4.85
CA VAL A 154 -19.48 2.20 3.78
C VAL A 154 -19.16 1.48 2.47
N LEU A 155 -17.89 1.38 2.10
CA LEU A 155 -17.45 0.68 0.88
C LEU A 155 -17.73 -0.83 0.97
N GLN A 156 -17.61 -1.43 2.16
CA GLN A 156 -17.80 -2.87 2.39
C GLN A 156 -19.25 -3.25 2.82
N GLY A 157 -20.17 -2.30 2.96
CA GLY A 157 -21.59 -2.55 3.29
C GLY A 157 -21.93 -2.91 4.74
N GLY A 158 -21.13 -2.45 5.72
CA GLY A 158 -20.96 -3.10 7.03
C GLY A 158 -22.04 -3.02 8.13
N TYR A 159 -21.74 -3.70 9.25
CA TYR A 159 -22.36 -3.58 10.59
C TYR A 159 -21.32 -3.94 11.69
N PHE A 160 -21.29 -3.19 12.81
CA PHE A 160 -21.19 -3.62 14.23
C PHE A 160 -20.68 -2.53 15.22
N HIS A 161 -21.00 -2.71 16.51
CA HIS A 161 -20.91 -1.77 17.65
C HIS A 161 -19.76 -2.06 18.64
N GLY A 162 -19.31 -1.02 19.37
CA GLY A 162 -18.82 -1.11 20.77
C GLY A 162 -17.48 -0.43 21.08
N ARG A 163 -17.47 0.55 22.01
CA ARG A 163 -16.28 1.23 22.57
C ARG A 163 -16.17 0.99 24.07
N ASN A 164 -14.95 0.98 24.64
CA ASN A 164 -14.46 2.03 25.57
C ASN A 164 -13.03 1.78 26.11
N HIS A 165 -12.33 2.90 26.33
CA HIS A 165 -11.02 3.14 26.98
C HIS A 165 -9.75 2.67 26.27
N LEU A 166 -9.06 3.60 25.58
CA LEU A 166 -7.66 3.45 25.18
C LEU A 166 -6.92 4.79 25.34
N THR A 167 -5.93 4.81 26.23
CA THR A 167 -5.02 5.93 26.48
C THR A 167 -3.66 5.54 25.94
N TYR A 168 -3.18 6.13 24.83
CA TYR A 168 -1.84 5.81 24.32
C TYR A 168 -1.07 7.02 23.80
N GLY A 169 0.18 7.09 24.24
CA GLY A 169 1.29 7.75 23.56
C GLY A 169 2.18 6.69 22.93
N VAL A 170 2.70 6.98 21.74
CA VAL A 170 3.43 6.02 20.90
C VAL A 170 4.93 6.25 21.06
N ASP A 171 5.65 5.21 21.48
CA ASP A 171 7.10 5.16 21.62
C ASP A 171 7.64 4.12 20.62
N ILE A 172 8.65 4.48 19.83
CA ILE A 172 9.16 3.68 18.71
C ILE A 172 9.80 2.38 19.20
N ASP A 173 10.50 2.41 20.33
CA ASP A 173 11.11 1.19 20.88
C ASP A 173 10.02 0.23 21.39
N ARG A 174 8.93 0.78 21.95
CA ARG A 174 7.75 -0.01 22.30
C ARG A 174 7.07 -0.61 21.08
N ILE A 175 6.97 0.11 19.96
CA ILE A 175 6.37 -0.45 18.73
C ILE A 175 7.17 -1.64 18.21
N ARG A 176 8.51 -1.59 18.25
CA ARG A 176 9.35 -2.72 17.83
C ARG A 176 9.11 -3.95 18.71
N ILE A 177 9.08 -3.75 20.03
CA ILE A 177 8.76 -4.84 20.97
C ILE A 177 7.36 -5.37 20.71
N ILE A 178 6.37 -4.50 20.50
CA ILE A 178 4.99 -4.90 20.17
C ILE A 178 4.96 -5.71 18.86
N ALA A 179 5.69 -5.32 17.82
CA ALA A 179 5.77 -6.06 16.57
C ALA A 179 6.33 -7.47 16.78
N ILE A 180 7.39 -7.61 17.60
CA ILE A 180 7.99 -8.90 17.95
C ILE A 180 7.00 -9.74 18.76
N VAL A 181 6.33 -9.15 19.76
CA VAL A 181 5.34 -9.83 20.60
C VAL A 181 4.16 -10.30 19.74
N ILE A 182 3.61 -9.45 18.87
CA ILE A 182 2.54 -9.82 17.93
C ILE A 182 3.00 -10.98 17.04
N SER A 183 4.20 -10.90 16.47
CA SER A 183 4.74 -11.94 15.60
C SER A 183 4.94 -13.27 16.34
N ALA A 184 5.48 -13.22 17.56
CA ALA A 184 5.71 -14.39 18.40
C ALA A 184 4.37 -15.02 18.82
N THR A 185 3.43 -14.22 19.32
CA THR A 185 2.08 -14.69 19.67
C THR A 185 1.36 -15.28 18.47
N TYR A 186 1.45 -14.64 17.30
CA TYR A 186 0.92 -15.17 16.06
C TYR A 186 1.50 -16.55 15.73
N VAL A 187 2.82 -16.71 15.74
CA VAL A 187 3.47 -18.00 15.42
C VAL A 187 3.10 -19.07 16.45
N SER A 188 3.08 -18.72 17.74
CA SER A 188 2.67 -19.64 18.80
C SER A 188 1.23 -20.11 18.64
N LEU A 189 0.31 -19.22 18.27
CA LEU A 189 -1.09 -19.59 18.00
C LEU A 189 -1.19 -20.42 16.72
N LEU A 190 -0.51 -20.01 15.65
CA LEU A 190 -0.55 -20.67 14.36
C LEU A 190 -0.06 -22.13 14.44
N LEU A 191 1.03 -22.37 15.16
CA LEU A 191 1.64 -23.69 15.29
C LEU A 191 1.08 -24.50 16.47
N GLY A 192 0.75 -23.82 17.56
CA GLY A 192 0.39 -24.45 18.83
C GLY A 192 -1.09 -24.79 18.97
N LEU A 193 -2.01 -24.06 18.33
CA LEU A 193 -3.45 -24.24 18.54
C LEU A 193 -3.96 -25.53 17.88
N TYR A 194 -4.75 -26.30 18.62
CA TYR A 194 -5.41 -27.50 18.09
C TYR A 194 -6.69 -27.14 17.35
N VAL A 195 -6.81 -27.63 16.12
CA VAL A 195 -7.99 -27.42 15.28
C VAL A 195 -8.87 -28.67 15.33
N PRO A 196 -9.99 -28.63 16.07
CA PRO A 196 -10.94 -29.74 16.11
C PRO A 196 -11.70 -29.84 14.78
N ASN A 197 -12.46 -30.92 14.64
CA ASN A 197 -13.43 -31.05 13.56
C ASN A 197 -14.50 -29.97 13.69
N TRP A 198 -15.02 -29.53 12.55
CA TRP A 198 -16.04 -28.50 12.50
C TRP A 198 -16.98 -28.75 11.33
N GLN A 199 -18.15 -28.14 11.38
CA GLN A 199 -19.22 -28.33 10.41
C GLN A 199 -19.62 -27.00 9.81
N PHE A 200 -20.09 -27.01 8.55
CA PHE A 200 -20.61 -25.83 7.87
C PHE A 200 -21.77 -26.20 6.95
N GLU A 201 -22.59 -25.19 6.63
CA GLU A 201 -23.72 -25.33 5.71
C GLU A 201 -23.26 -25.06 4.27
N ALA A 202 -23.51 -26.02 3.38
CA ALA A 202 -23.23 -25.93 1.95
C ALA A 202 -24.54 -26.03 1.14
N PRO A 203 -24.62 -25.41 -0.05
CA PRO A 203 -25.76 -25.61 -0.95
C PRO A 203 -25.82 -27.09 -1.39
N GLY A 204 -26.92 -27.79 -1.11
CA GLY A 204 -27.14 -29.16 -1.54
C GLY A 204 -27.95 -29.24 -2.82
N SER A 205 -27.54 -30.09 -3.78
CA SER A 205 -28.39 -30.53 -4.88
C SER A 205 -28.99 -31.91 -4.54
N ASN A 206 -30.23 -31.94 -4.07
CA ASN A 206 -30.96 -33.19 -3.95
C ASN A 206 -31.64 -33.49 -5.29
N SER A 207 -30.98 -34.25 -6.15
CA SER A 207 -31.58 -34.82 -7.36
C SER A 207 -32.51 -35.98 -7.00
N THR A 208 -33.68 -35.66 -6.46
CA THR A 208 -34.84 -36.56 -6.51
C THR A 208 -35.96 -35.84 -7.25
N LEU A 209 -36.50 -36.52 -8.27
CA LEU A 209 -37.48 -36.02 -9.23
C LEU A 209 -38.64 -35.30 -8.51
N SER A 210 -39.00 -34.11 -9.02
CA SER A 210 -40.28 -33.39 -8.84
C SER A 210 -40.39 -32.26 -7.81
N ASN A 211 -39.38 -31.88 -7.03
CA ASN A 211 -39.40 -30.57 -6.35
C ASN A 211 -37.98 -30.12 -5.97
N SER A 212 -37.46 -29.12 -6.69
CA SER A 212 -36.14 -28.54 -6.41
C SER A 212 -36.21 -27.62 -5.19
N TYR A 213 -36.33 -28.20 -4.00
CA TYR A 213 -36.04 -27.48 -2.76
C TYR A 213 -34.53 -27.28 -2.68
N TYR A 214 -34.08 -26.02 -2.65
CA TYR A 214 -32.71 -25.64 -2.31
C TYR A 214 -32.45 -25.96 -0.83
N GLY A 215 -32.17 -27.23 -0.53
CA GLY A 215 -31.82 -27.69 0.81
C GLY A 215 -30.38 -27.33 1.14
N THR A 216 -30.13 -26.87 2.38
CA THR A 216 -28.78 -26.77 2.92
C THR A 216 -28.30 -28.14 3.38
N LYS A 217 -27.11 -28.55 2.96
CA LYS A 217 -26.45 -29.79 3.40
C LYS A 217 -25.38 -29.42 4.43
N ILE A 218 -25.40 -30.07 5.59
CA ILE A 218 -24.35 -29.90 6.61
C ILE A 218 -23.18 -30.81 6.23
N GLU A 219 -22.04 -30.21 5.95
CA GLU A 219 -20.79 -30.92 5.66
C GLU A 219 -19.86 -30.86 6.88
N THR A 220 -19.17 -31.97 7.16
CA THR A 220 -18.23 -32.05 8.28
C THR A 220 -16.80 -32.09 7.77
N VAL A 221 -15.97 -31.17 8.25
CA VAL A 221 -14.53 -31.12 7.97
C VAL A 221 -13.76 -31.86 9.06
N GLN A 222 -12.97 -32.84 8.66
CA GLN A 222 -12.10 -33.60 9.55
C GLN A 222 -10.71 -32.94 9.61
N CYS A 223 -10.38 -32.31 10.73
CA CYS A 223 -9.09 -31.63 10.93
C CYS A 223 -8.21 -32.39 11.92
N ARG A 224 -8.56 -32.36 13.22
CA ARG A 224 -7.82 -33.02 14.33
C ARG A 224 -6.30 -32.82 14.30
N VAL A 225 -5.83 -31.63 13.91
CA VAL A 225 -4.40 -31.33 13.71
C VAL A 225 -3.96 -30.06 14.43
N ARG A 226 -2.65 -29.95 14.68
CA ARG A 226 -1.96 -28.71 15.10
C ARG A 226 -1.02 -28.26 13.99
N GLY A 227 -0.79 -26.95 13.88
CA GLY A 227 0.20 -26.39 12.95
C GLY A 227 -0.06 -26.63 11.47
N SER A 228 -1.29 -26.98 11.07
CA SER A 228 -1.64 -27.10 9.66
C SER A 228 -1.75 -25.69 9.05
N LEU A 229 -1.04 -25.49 7.93
CA LEU A 229 -1.03 -24.24 7.17
C LEU A 229 -1.86 -24.35 5.89
N GLY A 230 -2.45 -25.52 5.62
CA GLY A 230 -3.36 -25.75 4.50
C GLY A 230 -4.79 -25.30 4.82
N PRO A 231 -5.62 -25.10 3.78
CA PRO A 231 -7.05 -24.96 3.98
C PRO A 231 -7.66 -26.34 4.31
N PRO A 232 -8.78 -26.40 5.04
CA PRO A 232 -9.39 -25.34 5.85
C PRO A 232 -8.97 -25.45 7.34
N CYS A 233 -8.04 -26.35 7.66
CA CYS A 233 -7.74 -26.83 9.01
C CYS A 233 -6.62 -26.05 9.72
N ASN A 234 -6.51 -24.76 9.46
CA ASN A 234 -5.52 -23.88 10.06
C ASN A 234 -6.08 -23.11 11.28
N ALA A 235 -5.18 -22.66 12.14
CA ALA A 235 -5.51 -21.95 13.38
C ALA A 235 -6.09 -20.55 13.14
N VAL A 236 -5.69 -19.87 12.07
CA VAL A 236 -6.24 -18.55 11.68
C VAL A 236 -7.75 -18.68 11.47
N GLY A 237 -8.16 -19.59 10.58
CA GLY A 237 -9.58 -19.84 10.34
C GLY A 237 -10.34 -20.37 11.55
N LEU A 238 -9.68 -21.06 12.50
CA LEU A 238 -10.32 -21.44 13.76
C LEU A 238 -10.67 -20.22 14.60
N ILE A 239 -9.72 -19.30 14.78
CA ILE A 239 -9.92 -18.08 15.57
C ILE A 239 -11.02 -17.22 14.93
N ASP A 240 -11.00 -17.07 13.61
CA ASP A 240 -12.02 -16.28 12.91
C ASP A 240 -13.41 -16.92 13.05
N ARG A 241 -13.53 -18.24 12.94
CA ARG A 241 -14.78 -18.97 13.20
C ARG A 241 -15.30 -18.77 14.62
N LEU A 242 -14.41 -18.72 15.62
CA LEU A 242 -14.79 -18.58 17.03
C LEU A 242 -15.21 -17.15 17.39
N LEU A 243 -14.54 -16.14 16.81
CA LEU A 243 -14.75 -14.73 17.17
C LEU A 243 -15.76 -14.02 16.26
N LEU A 244 -15.65 -14.22 14.95
CA LEU A 244 -16.55 -13.60 13.97
C LEU A 244 -17.80 -14.46 13.75
N GLY A 245 -17.67 -15.78 13.91
CA GLY A 245 -18.74 -16.73 13.60
C GLY A 245 -18.80 -17.09 12.13
N GLN A 246 -19.22 -18.32 11.81
CA GLN A 246 -19.16 -18.87 10.45
C GLN A 246 -19.96 -18.08 9.41
N ARG A 247 -21.08 -17.45 9.81
CA ARG A 247 -21.95 -16.67 8.92
C ARG A 247 -21.33 -15.36 8.46
N HIS A 248 -20.32 -14.86 9.17
CA HIS A 248 -19.62 -13.62 8.82
C HIS A 248 -18.35 -13.89 8.02
N LEU A 249 -17.95 -15.15 7.87
CA LEU A 249 -16.79 -15.49 7.07
C LEU A 249 -17.09 -15.38 5.59
N TYR A 250 -16.05 -15.04 4.82
CA TYR A 250 -16.17 -14.91 3.38
C TYR A 250 -16.48 -16.27 2.72
N HIS A 251 -17.59 -16.33 1.97
CA HIS A 251 -18.13 -17.56 1.39
C HIS A 251 -17.51 -17.95 0.03
N ASN A 252 -16.69 -17.07 -0.56
CA ASN A 252 -15.97 -17.33 -1.82
C ASN A 252 -14.45 -17.26 -1.62
N PRO A 253 -13.88 -18.05 -0.72
CA PRO A 253 -12.48 -17.94 -0.37
C PRO A 253 -11.55 -18.27 -1.54
N VAL A 254 -10.37 -17.65 -1.52
CA VAL A 254 -9.37 -17.73 -2.59
C VAL A 254 -8.92 -19.17 -2.87
N TYR A 255 -8.90 -20.05 -1.86
CA TYR A 255 -8.53 -21.45 -2.06
C TYR A 255 -9.49 -22.23 -2.96
N LYS A 256 -10.69 -21.73 -3.27
CA LYS A 256 -11.56 -22.35 -4.31
C LYS A 256 -10.86 -22.45 -5.66
N ARG A 257 -9.83 -21.64 -5.88
CA ARG A 257 -8.98 -21.62 -7.07
C ARG A 257 -7.87 -22.67 -7.07
N THR A 258 -7.69 -23.45 -5.99
CA THR A 258 -6.68 -24.50 -5.95
C THR A 258 -7.07 -25.68 -6.86
N LYS A 259 -6.09 -26.52 -7.22
CA LYS A 259 -6.29 -27.67 -8.12
C LYS A 259 -7.31 -28.67 -7.57
N GLU A 260 -7.45 -28.75 -6.26
CA GLU A 260 -8.41 -29.63 -5.58
C GLU A 260 -9.85 -29.12 -5.72
N CYS A 261 -10.03 -27.81 -5.92
CA CYS A 261 -11.33 -27.14 -5.86
C CYS A 261 -11.78 -26.50 -7.18
N SER A 262 -10.92 -26.42 -8.19
CA SER A 262 -11.27 -25.85 -9.50
C SER A 262 -10.61 -26.62 -10.65
N VAL A 263 -11.42 -27.02 -11.62
CA VAL A 263 -10.93 -27.56 -12.91
C VAL A 263 -10.13 -26.51 -13.70
N ASN A 264 -10.39 -25.22 -13.48
CA ASN A 264 -9.73 -24.11 -14.14
C ASN A 264 -8.55 -23.53 -13.33
N SER A 265 -8.07 -24.23 -12.28
CA SER A 265 -6.96 -23.75 -11.44
C SER A 265 -5.78 -23.23 -12.31
N PRO A 266 -5.24 -22.03 -12.03
CA PRO A 266 -5.37 -21.25 -10.80
C PRO A 266 -6.55 -20.28 -10.79
N ASP A 267 -7.54 -20.41 -11.69
CA ASP A 267 -8.72 -19.56 -11.73
C ASP A 267 -9.95 -20.25 -11.14
N TYR A 268 -11.02 -19.48 -10.89
CA TYR A 268 -12.29 -20.04 -10.46
C TYR A 268 -12.90 -20.92 -11.57
N GLY A 269 -13.56 -21.99 -11.15
CA GLY A 269 -14.15 -22.96 -12.06
C GLY A 269 -15.06 -23.93 -11.32
N PRO A 270 -15.71 -24.84 -12.05
CA PRO A 270 -16.49 -25.90 -11.44
C PRO A 270 -15.62 -26.82 -10.59
N LEU A 271 -16.22 -27.44 -9.57
CA LEU A 271 -15.57 -28.42 -8.72
C LEU A 271 -15.16 -29.67 -9.55
N PRO A 272 -13.92 -30.17 -9.41
CA PRO A 272 -13.52 -31.45 -9.99
C PRO A 272 -14.37 -32.64 -9.50
N PRO A 273 -14.50 -33.75 -10.27
CA PRO A 273 -15.38 -34.88 -9.94
C PRO A 273 -15.14 -35.59 -8.59
N ASN A 274 -14.02 -35.30 -7.91
CA ASN A 274 -13.65 -35.83 -6.60
C ASN A 274 -13.15 -34.73 -5.65
N SER A 275 -13.68 -33.51 -5.80
CA SER A 275 -13.28 -32.39 -4.95
C SER A 275 -13.61 -32.67 -3.49
N PRO A 276 -12.71 -32.35 -2.54
CA PRO A 276 -13.01 -32.53 -1.13
C PRO A 276 -14.12 -31.56 -0.68
N ALA A 277 -14.98 -32.02 0.26
CA ALA A 277 -16.13 -31.25 0.72
C ALA A 277 -15.76 -29.86 1.26
N TRP A 278 -14.55 -29.71 1.82
CA TRP A 278 -14.07 -28.42 2.33
C TRP A 278 -13.86 -27.35 1.26
N CYS A 279 -13.87 -27.66 -0.04
CA CYS A 279 -13.81 -26.63 -1.10
C CYS A 279 -14.95 -25.60 -1.01
N LEU A 280 -16.07 -25.96 -0.38
CA LEU A 280 -17.22 -25.08 -0.18
C LEU A 280 -17.21 -24.35 1.18
N ALA A 281 -16.23 -24.64 2.04
CA ALA A 281 -16.14 -24.01 3.35
C ALA A 281 -15.95 -22.49 3.22
N PRO A 282 -16.46 -21.70 4.17
CA PRO A 282 -16.14 -20.27 4.24
C PRO A 282 -14.77 -20.05 4.90
N PHE A 283 -14.07 -18.99 4.50
CA PHE A 283 -12.78 -18.61 5.09
C PHE A 283 -12.49 -17.14 4.79
N ASP A 284 -12.04 -16.41 5.82
CA ASP A 284 -11.72 -15.00 5.70
C ASP A 284 -10.19 -14.79 5.60
N PRO A 285 -9.65 -14.33 4.45
CA PRO A 285 -8.23 -14.04 4.30
C PRO A 285 -7.78 -12.80 5.09
N GLU A 286 -8.70 -11.94 5.51
CA GLU A 286 -8.43 -10.69 6.23
C GLU A 286 -8.95 -10.74 7.67
N GLY A 287 -9.07 -11.95 8.22
CA GLY A 287 -9.45 -12.21 9.60
C GLY A 287 -8.54 -11.56 10.66
N LEU A 288 -8.86 -11.80 11.93
CA LEU A 288 -8.25 -11.06 13.03
C LEU A 288 -6.74 -11.30 13.12
N LEU A 289 -6.33 -12.57 12.99
CA LEU A 289 -4.94 -12.96 13.20
C LEU A 289 -4.06 -12.56 12.00
N SER A 290 -4.57 -12.62 10.76
CA SER A 290 -3.87 -12.13 9.57
C SER A 290 -3.76 -10.60 9.58
N SER A 291 -4.80 -9.89 10.01
CA SER A 291 -4.79 -8.43 10.21
C SER A 291 -3.74 -7.97 11.23
N LEU A 292 -3.53 -8.73 12.31
CA LEU A 292 -2.46 -8.43 13.28
C LEU A 292 -1.06 -8.51 12.63
N MET A 293 -0.83 -9.49 11.77
CA MET A 293 0.44 -9.59 11.05
C MET A 293 0.58 -8.51 9.96
N ALA A 294 -0.51 -8.12 9.32
CA ALA A 294 -0.54 -6.98 8.41
C ALA A 294 -0.10 -5.66 9.09
N ALA A 295 -0.46 -5.46 10.36
CA ALA A 295 0.02 -4.33 11.15
C ALA A 295 1.55 -4.32 11.33
N VAL A 296 2.19 -5.50 11.36
CA VAL A 296 3.66 -5.61 11.44
C VAL A 296 4.33 -5.06 10.18
N THR A 297 3.74 -5.27 8.99
CA THR A 297 4.23 -4.64 7.74
C THR A 297 4.12 -3.12 7.79
N CYS A 298 3.04 -2.58 8.38
CA CYS A 298 2.91 -1.15 8.63
C CYS A 298 4.00 -0.63 9.57
N PHE A 299 4.35 -1.39 10.62
CA PHE A 299 5.47 -1.04 11.51
C PHE A 299 6.83 -1.07 10.80
N ALA A 300 7.03 -1.98 9.84
CA ALA A 300 8.23 -1.97 8.99
C ALA A 300 8.33 -0.66 8.18
N GLY A 301 7.22 -0.21 7.59
CA GLY A 301 7.14 1.09 6.91
C GLY A 301 7.38 2.28 7.86
N LEU A 302 6.81 2.22 9.06
CA LEU A 302 7.03 3.24 10.10
C LEU A 302 8.52 3.38 10.44
N HIS A 303 9.23 2.25 10.55
CA HIS A 303 10.67 2.27 10.77
C HIS A 303 11.40 3.00 9.63
N PHE A 304 11.02 2.78 8.37
CA PHE A 304 11.61 3.49 7.25
C PHE A 304 11.39 4.99 7.33
N GLY A 305 10.15 5.42 7.59
CA GLY A 305 9.83 6.83 7.77
C GLY A 305 10.57 7.46 8.95
N HIS A 306 10.76 6.74 10.06
CA HIS A 306 11.56 7.19 11.19
C HIS A 306 13.02 7.48 10.79
N LEU A 307 13.61 6.66 9.91
CA LEU A 307 14.97 6.89 9.41
C LEU A 307 15.08 8.13 8.52
N ILE A 308 14.05 8.47 7.73
CA ILE A 308 13.99 9.74 6.96
C ILE A 308 14.12 10.93 7.89
N VAL A 309 13.42 10.84 9.01
CA VAL A 309 13.26 11.92 9.96
C VAL A 309 14.54 12.12 10.77
N HIS A 310 15.19 11.04 11.19
CA HIS A 310 16.37 11.09 12.06
C HIS A 310 17.68 11.36 11.31
N PHE A 311 17.87 10.73 10.15
CA PHE A 311 19.12 10.86 9.38
C PHE A 311 18.93 11.89 8.28
N LYS A 312 19.84 12.87 8.15
CA LYS A 312 19.79 13.89 7.08
C LYS A 312 20.42 13.42 5.77
N SER A 313 21.45 12.58 5.83
CA SER A 313 22.20 12.12 4.66
C SER A 313 21.43 11.07 3.85
N HIS A 314 21.34 11.26 2.52
CA HIS A 314 20.73 10.29 1.60
C HIS A 314 21.46 8.94 1.63
N THR A 315 22.80 8.95 1.67
CA THR A 315 23.61 7.73 1.69
C THR A 315 23.35 6.88 2.94
N GLN A 316 23.26 7.53 4.10
CA GLN A 316 22.96 6.82 5.36
C GLN A 316 21.57 6.19 5.34
N ARG A 317 20.56 6.91 4.83
CA ARG A 317 19.19 6.39 4.68
C ARG A 317 19.17 5.15 3.78
N ILE A 318 19.77 5.26 2.58
CA ILE A 318 19.80 4.18 1.59
C ILE A 318 20.56 2.96 2.13
N LEU A 319 21.69 3.17 2.81
CA LEU A 319 22.48 2.07 3.37
C LEU A 319 21.66 1.32 4.43
N LEU A 320 21.09 2.04 5.40
CA LEU A 320 20.34 1.41 6.49
C LEU A 320 19.07 0.72 5.98
N TRP A 321 18.34 1.35 5.07
CA TRP A 321 17.20 0.71 4.42
C TRP A 321 17.57 -0.53 3.62
N SER A 322 18.69 -0.49 2.90
CA SER A 322 19.19 -1.65 2.14
C SER A 322 19.51 -2.81 3.08
N ILE A 323 20.20 -2.54 4.19
CA ILE A 323 20.52 -3.54 5.21
C ILE A 323 19.25 -4.13 5.82
N THR A 324 18.31 -3.29 6.27
CA THR A 324 17.05 -3.76 6.86
C THR A 324 16.21 -4.56 5.87
N SER A 325 16.10 -4.11 4.60
CA SER A 325 15.35 -4.83 3.55
C SER A 325 15.98 -6.18 3.25
N LEU A 326 17.31 -6.24 3.15
CA LEU A 326 18.04 -7.46 2.88
C LEU A 326 17.85 -8.47 4.02
N ILE A 327 17.98 -8.03 5.27
CA ILE A 327 17.75 -8.89 6.45
C ILE A 327 16.33 -9.47 6.42
N LEU A 328 15.31 -8.64 6.14
CA LEU A 328 13.93 -9.12 6.06
C LEU A 328 13.76 -10.18 4.97
N VAL A 329 14.27 -9.94 3.76
CA VAL A 329 14.17 -10.92 2.67
C VAL A 329 14.91 -12.23 3.01
N LEU A 330 16.11 -12.15 3.60
CA LEU A 330 16.86 -13.34 4.03
C LEU A 330 16.09 -14.11 5.11
N CYS A 331 15.56 -13.42 6.12
CA CYS A 331 14.71 -14.03 7.15
C CYS A 331 13.46 -14.68 6.53
N ALA A 332 12.86 -14.09 5.50
CA ALA A 332 11.72 -14.67 4.80
C ALA A 332 12.05 -16.06 4.24
N PHE A 333 13.17 -16.18 3.52
CA PHE A 333 13.61 -17.45 2.94
C PHE A 333 14.05 -18.46 4.01
N VAL A 334 14.69 -18.02 5.09
CA VAL A 334 15.02 -18.90 6.22
C VAL A 334 13.76 -19.48 6.87
N VAL A 335 12.75 -18.64 7.13
CA VAL A 335 11.46 -19.06 7.71
C VAL A 335 10.68 -19.96 6.73
N GLN A 336 10.76 -19.68 5.43
CA GLN A 336 10.21 -20.53 4.38
C GLN A 336 10.84 -21.93 4.39
N LEU A 337 12.17 -22.01 4.43
CA LEU A 337 12.92 -23.27 4.42
C LEU A 337 12.72 -24.09 5.71
N SER A 338 12.38 -23.44 6.82
CA SER A 338 12.02 -24.11 8.08
C SER A 338 10.57 -24.62 8.11
N GLY A 339 9.83 -24.50 7.00
CA GLY A 339 8.55 -25.18 6.79
C GLY A 339 7.32 -24.28 6.77
N MET A 340 7.47 -22.95 6.86
CA MET A 340 6.34 -22.01 6.82
C MET A 340 6.21 -21.37 5.41
N PRO A 341 5.32 -21.87 4.54
CA PRO A 341 5.16 -21.36 3.20
C PRO A 341 4.71 -19.89 3.15
N PHE A 342 5.06 -19.19 2.06
CA PHE A 342 4.47 -17.91 1.71
C PHE A 342 2.97 -18.11 1.47
N SER A 343 2.14 -17.44 2.27
CA SER A 343 0.69 -17.48 2.13
C SER A 343 0.10 -16.14 2.50
N LYS A 344 -0.43 -15.43 1.49
CA LYS A 344 -1.17 -14.18 1.67
C LYS A 344 -2.42 -14.37 2.53
N PRO A 345 -3.30 -15.39 2.30
CA PRO A 345 -4.52 -15.57 3.09
C PRO A 345 -4.28 -15.78 4.58
N LEU A 346 -3.14 -16.39 4.96
CA LEU A 346 -2.75 -16.55 6.36
C LEU A 346 -1.92 -15.37 6.87
N TYR A 347 -1.42 -14.54 5.96
CA TYR A 347 -0.38 -13.54 6.20
C TYR A 347 0.79 -14.14 7.00
N THR A 348 1.38 -15.23 6.49
CA THR A 348 2.44 -15.96 7.21
C THR A 348 3.63 -15.07 7.53
N LEU A 349 4.40 -15.42 8.57
CA LEU A 349 5.59 -14.65 8.96
C LEU A 349 6.61 -14.58 7.81
N SER A 350 6.81 -15.69 7.07
CA SER A 350 7.66 -15.73 5.88
C SER A 350 7.16 -14.77 4.79
N TYR A 351 5.85 -14.72 4.53
CA TYR A 351 5.24 -13.80 3.57
C TYR A 351 5.38 -12.34 4.01
N MET A 352 5.15 -12.04 5.29
CA MET A 352 5.31 -10.70 5.86
C MET A 352 6.74 -10.19 5.69
N PHE A 353 7.75 -11.01 6.02
CA PHE A 353 9.15 -10.64 5.85
C PHE A 353 9.52 -10.42 4.38
N LEU A 354 9.07 -11.30 3.48
CA LEU A 354 9.35 -11.17 2.05
C LEU A 354 8.79 -9.86 1.49
N THR A 355 7.52 -9.61 1.75
CA THR A 355 6.80 -8.47 1.18
C THR A 355 7.21 -7.14 1.81
N ALA A 356 7.50 -7.09 3.12
CA ALA A 356 8.06 -5.91 3.77
C ALA A 356 9.46 -5.57 3.25
N GLY A 357 10.33 -6.57 3.07
CA GLY A 357 11.66 -6.38 2.48
C GLY A 357 11.60 -5.93 1.02
N ALA A 358 10.73 -6.53 0.20
CA ALA A 358 10.49 -6.11 -1.18
C ALA A 358 9.93 -4.68 -1.27
N SER A 359 9.02 -4.30 -0.36
CA SER A 359 8.52 -2.92 -0.24
C SER A 359 9.67 -1.95 0.00
N GLY A 360 10.59 -2.31 0.90
CA GLY A 360 11.80 -1.54 1.20
C GLY A 360 12.68 -1.33 -0.02
N PHE A 361 13.00 -2.39 -0.78
CA PHE A 361 13.79 -2.29 -2.00
C PHE A 361 13.12 -1.42 -3.07
N LEU A 362 11.82 -1.60 -3.31
CA LEU A 362 11.07 -0.78 -4.26
C LEU A 362 11.06 0.70 -3.83
N PHE A 363 10.89 0.96 -2.53
CA PHE A 363 10.93 2.32 -2.00
C PHE A 363 12.31 2.96 -2.14
N ILE A 364 13.40 2.22 -1.87
CA ILE A 364 14.78 2.69 -2.07
C ILE A 364 15.02 3.06 -3.54
N LEU A 365 14.58 2.22 -4.48
CA LEU A 365 14.72 2.46 -5.91
C LEU A 365 14.02 3.77 -6.32
N ILE A 366 12.76 3.93 -5.92
CA ILE A 366 11.97 5.14 -6.23
C ILE A 366 12.59 6.36 -5.55
N TYR A 367 13.01 6.25 -4.29
CA TYR A 367 13.67 7.32 -3.55
C TYR A 367 14.97 7.78 -4.23
N TYR A 368 15.79 6.83 -4.68
CA TYR A 368 17.02 7.14 -5.39
C TYR A 368 16.75 7.86 -6.71
N ILE A 369 15.80 7.38 -7.51
CA ILE A 369 15.48 8.00 -8.81
C ILE A 369 14.85 9.40 -8.64
N VAL A 370 13.88 9.53 -7.74
CA VAL A 370 13.04 10.74 -7.61
C VAL A 370 13.69 11.81 -6.73
N ASP A 371 14.24 11.43 -5.57
CA ASP A 371 14.72 12.37 -4.57
C ASP A 371 16.26 12.52 -4.56
N VAL A 372 17.03 11.54 -5.04
CA VAL A 372 18.50 11.67 -5.17
C VAL A 372 18.88 12.17 -6.55
N ASN A 373 18.45 11.48 -7.62
CA ASN A 373 18.76 11.87 -9.00
C ASN A 373 17.88 13.02 -9.52
N GLN A 374 16.87 13.45 -8.75
CA GLN A 374 15.94 14.54 -9.10
C GLN A 374 15.18 14.31 -10.43
N LEU A 375 15.01 13.07 -10.88
CA LEU A 375 14.30 12.72 -12.12
C LEU A 375 12.78 12.66 -11.91
N LYS A 376 12.23 13.74 -11.32
CA LYS A 376 10.80 13.82 -10.94
C LYS A 376 9.86 13.77 -12.14
N MET A 377 10.28 14.34 -13.27
CA MET A 377 9.45 14.44 -14.48
C MET A 377 9.07 13.07 -15.06
N THR A 378 9.92 12.05 -14.91
CA THR A 378 9.64 10.69 -15.41
C THR A 378 8.46 10.05 -14.67
N PHE A 379 8.28 10.36 -13.39
CA PHE A 379 7.26 9.76 -12.54
C PHE A 379 6.12 10.71 -12.17
N ILE A 380 5.98 11.84 -12.88
CA ILE A 380 5.02 12.88 -12.52
C ILE A 380 3.57 12.38 -12.54
N LEU A 381 3.23 11.51 -13.50
CA LEU A 381 1.89 10.89 -13.59
C LEU A 381 1.57 10.07 -12.34
N PHE A 382 2.50 9.22 -11.92
CA PHE A 382 2.35 8.41 -10.71
C PHE A 382 2.42 9.26 -9.44
N GLN A 383 3.18 10.35 -9.45
CA GLN A 383 3.18 11.29 -8.34
C GLN A 383 1.79 11.92 -8.16
N TRP A 384 1.15 12.40 -9.24
CA TRP A 384 -0.21 12.96 -9.16
C TRP A 384 -1.22 11.95 -8.67
N MET A 385 -1.18 10.73 -9.22
CA MET A 385 -2.02 9.62 -8.76
C MET A 385 -1.80 9.35 -7.26
N GLY A 386 -0.55 9.27 -6.82
CA GLY A 386 -0.19 9.06 -5.42
C GLY A 386 -0.61 10.19 -4.49
N MET A 387 -0.60 11.43 -4.97
CA MET A 387 -1.06 12.58 -4.20
C MET A 387 -2.57 12.53 -3.92
N ASN A 388 -3.33 11.87 -4.79
CA ASN A 388 -4.77 11.66 -4.76
C ASN A 388 -5.17 10.19 -4.58
N ALA A 389 -4.27 9.35 -4.05
CA ALA A 389 -4.40 7.90 -4.05
C ALA A 389 -5.71 7.39 -3.45
N LEU A 390 -6.21 8.05 -2.39
CA LEU A 390 -7.46 7.66 -1.74
C LEU A 390 -8.68 7.79 -2.67
N ILE A 391 -8.77 8.87 -3.44
CA ILE A 391 -9.89 9.09 -4.38
C ILE A 391 -9.84 8.06 -5.49
N VAL A 392 -8.65 7.87 -6.06
CA VAL A 392 -8.43 6.91 -7.14
C VAL A 392 -8.74 5.50 -6.65
N TYR A 393 -8.33 5.13 -5.43
CA TYR A 393 -8.68 3.85 -4.82
C TYR A 393 -10.21 3.64 -4.72
N ILE A 394 -10.93 4.63 -4.18
CA ILE A 394 -12.39 4.54 -4.01
C ILE A 394 -13.11 4.43 -5.36
N LEU A 395 -12.68 5.20 -6.35
CA LEU A 395 -13.38 5.26 -7.64
C LEU A 395 -12.98 4.13 -8.58
N ALA A 396 -11.69 3.82 -8.69
CA ALA A 396 -11.17 2.81 -9.61
C ALA A 396 -11.27 1.41 -9.00
N ALA A 397 -10.53 1.17 -7.91
CA ALA A 397 -10.31 -0.18 -7.39
C ALA A 397 -11.45 -0.74 -6.54
N SER A 398 -12.30 0.12 -5.97
CA SER A 398 -13.56 -0.35 -5.38
C SER A 398 -14.67 -0.53 -6.43
N GLU A 399 -14.31 -0.52 -7.73
CA GLU A 399 -15.18 -0.65 -8.90
C GLU A 399 -16.35 0.36 -8.98
N LEU A 400 -16.36 1.42 -8.16
CA LEU A 400 -17.48 2.36 -8.10
C LEU A 400 -17.69 3.10 -9.43
N PHE A 401 -16.59 3.53 -10.06
CA PHE A 401 -16.63 4.20 -11.36
C PHE A 401 -16.95 3.23 -12.51
N PRO A 402 -16.27 2.07 -12.66
CA PRO A 402 -16.68 1.06 -13.62
C PRO A 402 -18.15 0.66 -13.48
N ALA A 403 -18.64 0.39 -12.27
CA ALA A 403 -20.04 0.04 -12.03
C ALA A 403 -21.01 1.16 -12.44
N PHE A 404 -20.66 2.42 -12.16
CA PHE A 404 -21.45 3.58 -12.61
C PHE A 404 -21.49 3.67 -14.15
N ILE A 405 -20.35 3.49 -14.82
CA ILE A 405 -20.28 3.53 -16.29
C ILE A 405 -21.00 2.32 -16.92
N GLN A 406 -20.89 1.14 -16.32
CA GLN A 406 -21.61 -0.07 -16.74
C GLN A 406 -23.13 0.08 -16.61
N GLY A 407 -23.60 0.94 -15.69
CA GLY A 407 -25.01 1.33 -15.59
C GLY A 407 -25.59 1.94 -16.86
N PHE A 408 -24.74 2.49 -17.74
CA PHE A 408 -25.11 2.92 -19.08
C PHE A 408 -24.97 1.76 -20.08
N TYR A 409 -26.02 0.97 -20.21
CA TYR A 409 -26.07 -0.18 -21.13
C TYR A 409 -27.19 -0.07 -22.17
N TRP A 410 -27.00 -0.72 -23.32
CA TRP A 410 -27.97 -0.69 -24.42
C TRP A 410 -28.77 -2.00 -24.48
N ARG A 411 -30.05 -1.93 -24.08
CA ARG A 411 -31.03 -3.04 -24.01
C ARG A 411 -30.67 -4.18 -23.03
N SER A 412 -29.41 -4.58 -22.96
CA SER A 412 -28.91 -5.68 -22.12
C SER A 412 -27.66 -5.25 -21.34
N PRO A 413 -27.51 -5.62 -20.05
CA PRO A 413 -26.35 -5.25 -19.23
C PRO A 413 -24.99 -5.69 -19.79
N GLN A 414 -24.97 -6.72 -20.64
CA GLN A 414 -23.77 -7.22 -21.32
C GLN A 414 -23.27 -6.25 -22.39
N ASN A 415 -24.15 -5.38 -22.92
CA ASN A 415 -23.84 -4.38 -23.94
C ASN A 415 -23.67 -3.01 -23.27
N ASN A 416 -22.64 -2.89 -22.43
CA ASN A 416 -22.30 -1.64 -21.74
C ASN A 416 -21.04 -1.00 -22.36
N LEU A 417 -20.81 0.27 -22.00
CA LEU A 417 -19.70 1.05 -22.55
C LEU A 417 -18.32 0.43 -22.25
N VAL A 418 -18.13 -0.11 -21.04
CA VAL A 418 -16.87 -0.74 -20.61
C VAL A 418 -16.56 -1.95 -21.48
N ASN A 419 -17.52 -2.88 -21.60
CA ASN A 419 -17.38 -4.08 -22.42
C ASN A 419 -17.15 -3.75 -23.90
N ALA A 420 -17.79 -2.69 -24.40
CA ALA A 420 -17.61 -2.22 -25.78
C ALA A 420 -16.18 -1.71 -26.02
N THR A 421 -15.66 -0.86 -25.14
CA THR A 421 -14.29 -0.33 -25.25
C THR A 421 -13.26 -1.45 -25.13
N GLU A 422 -13.44 -2.39 -24.20
CA GLU A 422 -12.56 -3.55 -24.06
C GLU A 422 -12.59 -4.41 -25.33
N SER A 423 -13.79 -4.72 -25.85
CA SER A 423 -13.95 -5.54 -27.06
C SER A 423 -13.31 -4.90 -28.29
N ILE A 424 -13.37 -3.57 -28.43
CA ILE A 424 -12.69 -2.83 -29.50
C ILE A 424 -11.17 -3.04 -29.40
N LEU A 425 -10.59 -2.91 -28.21
CA LEU A 425 -9.15 -3.12 -28.01
C LEU A 425 -8.75 -4.59 -28.23
N GLN A 426 -9.56 -5.55 -27.77
CA GLN A 426 -9.35 -6.97 -28.08
C GLN A 426 -9.37 -7.26 -29.59
N THR A 427 -10.21 -6.54 -30.34
CA THR A 427 -10.26 -6.63 -31.80
C THR A 427 -9.03 -6.02 -32.45
N ILE A 428 -8.60 -4.83 -32.01
CA ILE A 428 -7.39 -4.13 -32.52
C ILE A 428 -6.12 -4.97 -32.32
N PHE A 429 -5.98 -5.59 -31.15
CA PHE A 429 -4.80 -6.40 -30.81
C PHE A 429 -4.89 -7.85 -31.27
N HIS A 430 -5.99 -8.25 -31.92
CA HIS A 430 -6.28 -9.63 -32.34
C HIS A 430 -6.10 -10.67 -31.22
N SER A 431 -6.27 -10.25 -29.95
CA SER A 431 -6.03 -11.10 -28.79
C SER A 431 -6.81 -10.58 -27.59
N LYS A 432 -7.54 -11.48 -26.93
CA LYS A 432 -8.26 -11.15 -25.70
C LYS A 432 -7.30 -10.68 -24.61
N ARG A 433 -6.20 -11.41 -24.40
CA ARG A 433 -5.22 -11.09 -23.34
C ARG A 433 -4.58 -9.72 -23.52
N TRP A 434 -4.06 -9.46 -24.71
CA TRP A 434 -3.36 -8.19 -25.00
C TRP A 434 -4.35 -7.02 -25.12
N GLY A 435 -5.57 -7.27 -25.60
CA GLY A 435 -6.64 -6.27 -25.61
C GLY A 435 -7.08 -5.84 -24.21
N THR A 436 -7.30 -6.79 -23.31
CA THR A 436 -7.59 -6.50 -21.89
C THR A 436 -6.43 -5.74 -21.25
N LEU A 437 -5.18 -6.16 -21.48
CA LEU A 437 -4.02 -5.42 -20.95
C LEU A 437 -3.97 -3.97 -21.48
N ALA A 438 -4.21 -3.76 -22.77
CA ALA A 438 -4.23 -2.42 -23.35
C ALA A 438 -5.37 -1.57 -22.77
N PHE A 439 -6.54 -2.16 -22.53
CA PHE A 439 -7.67 -1.50 -21.87
C PHE A 439 -7.30 -1.03 -20.46
N VAL A 440 -6.69 -1.91 -19.67
CA VAL A 440 -6.29 -1.61 -18.28
C VAL A 440 -5.17 -0.56 -18.23
N LEU A 441 -4.22 -0.60 -19.16
CA LEU A 441 -3.18 0.45 -19.26
C LEU A 441 -3.79 1.81 -19.64
N LEU A 442 -4.80 1.83 -20.49
CA LEU A 442 -5.55 3.04 -20.84
C LEU A 442 -6.33 3.57 -19.62
N GLU A 443 -6.91 2.68 -18.81
CA GLU A 443 -7.55 3.04 -17.55
C GLU A 443 -6.56 3.65 -16.55
N ILE A 444 -5.40 3.03 -16.34
CA ILE A 444 -4.34 3.57 -15.48
C ILE A 444 -3.91 4.96 -15.96
N MET A 445 -3.73 5.13 -17.27
CA MET A 445 -3.40 6.42 -17.87
C MET A 445 -4.51 7.46 -17.63
N PHE A 446 -5.78 7.08 -17.82
CA PHE A 446 -6.92 7.93 -17.52
C PHE A 446 -6.91 8.40 -16.05
N TRP A 447 -6.70 7.50 -15.10
CA TRP A 447 -6.65 7.86 -13.67
C TRP A 447 -5.42 8.72 -13.31
N CYS A 448 -4.27 8.51 -13.96
CA CYS A 448 -3.11 9.39 -13.82
C CYS A 448 -3.44 10.82 -14.25
N LEU A 449 -4.12 10.98 -15.39
CA LEU A 449 -4.52 12.30 -15.91
C LEU A 449 -5.63 12.93 -15.08
N ALA A 450 -6.62 12.16 -14.65
CA ALA A 450 -7.68 12.63 -13.75
C ALA A 450 -7.10 13.12 -12.41
N ALA A 451 -6.16 12.38 -11.84
CA ALA A 451 -5.45 12.79 -10.63
C ALA A 451 -4.58 14.04 -10.87
N GLY A 452 -3.98 14.18 -12.06
CA GLY A 452 -3.28 15.40 -12.50
C GLY A 452 -4.22 16.60 -12.57
N PHE A 453 -5.41 16.44 -13.12
CA PHE A 453 -6.44 17.49 -13.14
C PHE A 453 -6.87 17.90 -11.72
N LEU A 454 -7.12 16.93 -10.84
CA LEU A 454 -7.43 17.20 -9.42
C LEU A 454 -6.29 17.97 -8.74
N HIS A 455 -5.05 17.59 -9.02
CA HIS A 455 -3.85 18.27 -8.52
C HIS A 455 -3.77 19.73 -9.03
N MET A 456 -3.99 19.97 -10.33
CA MET A 456 -4.02 21.32 -10.90
C MET A 456 -5.12 22.20 -10.29
N LYS A 457 -6.24 21.60 -9.90
CA LYS A 457 -7.33 22.28 -9.19
C LYS A 457 -7.11 22.41 -7.69
N GLY A 458 -6.01 21.89 -7.15
CA GLY A 458 -5.71 21.92 -5.71
C GLY A 458 -6.64 21.07 -4.85
N ILE A 459 -7.38 20.13 -5.46
CA ILE A 459 -8.34 19.27 -4.77
C ILE A 459 -7.59 18.07 -4.20
N PHE A 460 -7.54 17.94 -2.88
CA PHE A 460 -6.98 16.78 -2.18
C PHE A 460 -7.93 16.33 -1.08
N ILE A 461 -8.47 15.12 -1.19
CA ILE A 461 -9.27 14.54 -0.11
C ILE A 461 -8.33 14.02 0.98
N LYS A 462 -8.48 14.60 2.18
CA LYS A 462 -7.77 14.19 3.39
C LYS A 462 -8.81 13.74 4.40
N LEU A 463 -8.69 12.49 4.84
CA LEU A 463 -9.49 11.91 5.93
C LEU A 463 -8.70 11.92 7.23
#